data_AF-A0A9Q6HMI2-F1
#
_entry.id   AF-A0A9Q6HMI2-F1
#
_cell.length_a   1.000
_cell.length_b   1.000
_cell.length_c   1.000
_cell.angle_alpha   90.00
_cell.angle_beta   90.00
_cell.angle_gamma   90.00
#
_symmetry.space_group_name_H-M   'P 1'
#
loop_
_entity.id
_entity.type
_entity.pdbx_description
1 polymer ?
#
loop_
_entity_poly.entity_id
_entity_poly.type
_entity_poly.pdbx_seq_one_letter_code
_entity_poly.pdbx_strand_id
1 'polypeptide(L)' 'MNLLLAIILALVFAFLATMPFLFINTRLHENVNHSPEKIKEEKYRAYKRFIYYFILILIMLTIYSFLTD' A
#
# COMPACT_ATOMS: atom_id res chain seq x y z
N MET A 1 -16.70 -20.51 -1.12
CA MET A 1 -15.71 -19.98 -2.08
C MET A 1 -15.49 -18.47 -1.90
N ASN A 2 -16.55 -17.65 -1.78
CA ASN A 2 -16.44 -16.19 -1.59
C ASN A 2 -15.70 -15.73 -0.31
N LEU A 3 -15.87 -16.40 0.84
CA LEU A 3 -15.22 -15.98 2.08
C LEU A 3 -13.69 -16.15 2.03
N LEU A 4 -13.21 -17.29 1.52
CA LEU A 4 -11.78 -17.56 1.36
C LEU A 4 -11.14 -16.56 0.39
N LEU A 5 -11.82 -16.28 -0.72
CA LEU A 5 -11.38 -15.31 -1.73
C LEU A 5 -11.32 -13.90 -1.16
N ALA A 6 -12.31 -13.50 -0.36
CA ALA A 6 -12.32 -12.21 0.34
C ALA A 6 -11.18 -12.09 1.37
N ILE A 7 -10.89 -13.16 2.10
CA ILE A 7 -9.76 -13.20 3.06
C ILE A 7 -8.43 -13.06 2.32
N ILE A 8 -8.24 -13.78 1.20
CA ILE A 8 -7.02 -13.68 0.37
C ILE A 8 -6.89 -12.26 -0.21
N LEU A 9 -7.97 -11.68 -0.71
CA LEU A 9 -7.97 -10.30 -1.22
C LEU A 9 -7.58 -9.30 -0.12
N ALA A 10 -8.17 -9.42 1.07
CA ALA A 10 -7.88 -8.57 2.21
C ALA A 10 -6.41 -8.68 2.64
N LEU A 11 -5.84 -9.88 2.64
CA LEU A 11 -4.42 -10.13 2.94
C LEU A 11 -3.50 -9.47 1.90
N VAL A 12 -3.78 -9.67 0.61
CA VAL A 12 -3.01 -9.05 -0.49
C VAL A 12 -3.06 -7.52 -0.38
N PHE A 13 -4.23 -6.96 -0.08
CA PHE A 13 -4.39 -5.53 0.09
C PHE A 13 -3.74 -4.97 1.34
N ALA A 14 -3.80 -5.67 2.47
CA ALA A 14 -3.06 -5.29 3.68
C ALA A 14 -1.54 -5.28 3.42
N PHE A 15 -1.04 -6.24 2.65
CA PHE A 15 0.37 -6.31 2.27
C PHE A 15 0.79 -5.18 1.32
N LEU A 16 -0.01 -4.90 0.28
CA LEU A 16 0.23 -3.79 -0.66
C LEU A 16 0.17 -2.43 0.02
N ALA A 17 -0.75 -2.25 0.97
CA ALA A 17 -0.89 -1.03 1.75
C ALA A 17 0.32 -0.78 2.68
N THR A 18 0.92 -1.85 3.23
CA THR A 18 2.03 -1.76 4.18
C THR A 18 3.41 -1.73 3.52
N MET A 19 3.55 -2.28 2.31
CA MET A 19 4.82 -2.28 1.57
C MET A 19 5.48 -0.90 1.42
N PRO A 20 4.78 0.18 1.03
CA PRO A 20 5.36 1.52 0.94
C PRO A 20 6.04 1.97 2.24
N PHE A 21 5.49 1.59 3.39
CA PHE A 21 6.01 1.94 4.71
C PHE A 21 7.19 1.06 5.13
N LEU A 22 7.16 -0.23 4.79
CA LEU A 22 8.29 -1.14 4.95
C LEU A 22 9.52 -0.64 4.17
N PHE A 23 9.32 -0.20 2.93
CA PHE A 23 10.41 0.34 2.09
C PHE A 23 10.99 1.65 2.61
N ILE A 24 10.17 2.54 3.22
CA ILE A 24 10.70 3.74 3.90
C ILE A 24 11.59 3.31 5.05
N ASN A 25 11.11 2.44 5.94
CA ASN A 25 11.87 2.08 7.14
C ASN A 25 13.19 1.39 6.79
N THR A 26 13.21 0.51 5.79
CA THR A 26 14.47 -0.10 5.33
C THR A 26 15.42 0.92 4.74
N ARG A 27 14.96 1.87 3.91
CA ARG A 27 15.82 2.91 3.32
C ARG A 27 16.30 3.94 4.32
N LEU A 28 15.48 4.27 5.31
CA LEU A 28 15.87 5.15 6.43
C LEU A 28 16.94 4.49 7.30
N HIS A 29 16.82 3.18 7.55
CA HIS A 29 17.74 2.43 8.39
C HIS A 29 19.07 2.17 7.69
N GLU A 30 19.05 1.94 6.38
CA GLU A 30 20.24 1.71 5.54
C GLU A 30 21.02 3.02 5.27
N ASN A 31 20.43 4.19 5.52
CA ASN A 31 20.96 5.47 5.06
C ASN A 31 20.90 6.56 6.15
N VAL A 32 21.67 6.34 7.23
CA VAL A 32 21.77 7.19 8.43
C VAL A 32 22.29 8.61 8.13
N ASN A 33 22.83 8.88 6.93
CA ASN A 33 23.49 10.14 6.56
C ASN A 33 22.69 11.07 5.64
N HIS A 34 21.37 10.88 5.48
CA HIS A 34 20.56 11.77 4.64
C HIS A 34 20.03 13.02 5.37
N SER A 35 20.07 14.16 4.66
CA SER A 35 19.45 15.42 5.09
C SER A 35 17.97 15.21 5.44
N PRO A 36 17.45 15.89 6.47
CA PRO A 36 16.04 15.80 6.89
C PRO A 36 15.04 16.12 5.76
N GLU A 37 15.45 16.84 4.71
CA GLU A 37 14.63 17.12 3.53
C GLU A 37 14.39 15.85 2.68
N LYS A 38 15.42 15.01 2.49
CA LYS A 38 15.29 13.75 1.74
C LYS A 38 14.35 12.77 2.44
N ILE A 39 14.37 12.75 3.77
CA ILE A 39 13.46 11.94 4.60
C ILE A 39 12.00 12.37 4.38
N LYS A 40 11.73 13.68 4.30
CA LYS A 40 10.38 14.19 4.02
C LYS A 40 9.90 13.81 2.63
N GLU A 41 10.76 13.91 1.61
CA GLU A 41 10.42 13.52 0.24
C GLU A 41 10.11 12.02 0.12
N GLU A 42 10.88 11.16 0.79
CA GLU A 42 10.62 9.71 0.79
C GLU A 42 9.31 9.36 1.49
N LYS A 43 9.03 9.99 2.64
CA LYS A 43 7.73 9.85 3.32
C LYS A 43 6.57 10.28 2.42
N TYR A 44 6.70 11.42 1.76
CA TYR A 44 5.68 11.91 0.83
C TYR A 44 5.47 10.95 -0.34
N ARG A 45 6.56 10.41 -0.92
CA ARG A 45 6.50 9.45 -2.02
C ARG A 45 5.79 8.16 -1.62
N ALA A 46 6.04 7.66 -0.42
CA ALA A 46 5.38 6.46 0.08
C ALA A 46 3.90 6.71 0.39
N TYR A 47 3.57 7.85 0.99
CA TYR A 47 2.17 8.25 1.20
C TYR A 47 1.41 8.35 -0.13
N LYS A 48 2.04 8.95 -1.15
CA LYS A 48 1.48 9.00 -2.51
C LYS A 48 1.23 7.60 -3.08
N ARG A 49 2.19 6.66 -2.91
CA ARG A 49 2.03 5.26 -3.32
C ARG A 49 0.90 4.55 -2.56
N PHE A 50 0.80 4.77 -1.24
CA PHE A 50 -0.29 4.25 -0.42
C PHE A 50 -1.65 4.70 -0.95
N ILE A 51 -1.83 5.99 -1.27
CA ILE A 51 -3.07 6.51 -1.84
C ILE A 51 -3.39 5.83 -3.17
N TYR A 52 -2.41 5.64 -4.06
CA TYR A 52 -2.66 4.95 -5.34
C TYR A 52 -3.14 3.51 -5.13
N TYR A 53 -2.52 2.75 -4.23
CA TYR A 53 -2.98 1.39 -3.92
C TYR A 53 -4.35 1.39 -3.25
N PHE A 54 -4.64 2.35 -2.37
CA PHE A 54 -5.93 2.49 -1.73
C PHE A 54 -7.07 2.74 -2.75
N ILE A 55 -6.85 3.65 -3.71
CA ILE A 55 -7.82 3.90 -4.78
C ILE A 55 -8.01 2.63 -5.64
N LEU A 56 -6.92 1.93 -5.97
CA LEU A 56 -6.99 0.68 -6.74
C LEU A 56 -7.84 -0.39 -6.03
N ILE A 57 -7.70 -0.51 -4.70
CA ILE A 57 -8.51 -1.40 -3.87
C ILE A 57 -10.00 -1.09 -4.03
N LEU A 58 -10.38 0.18 -3.89
CA LEU A 58 -11.78 0.60 -3.99
C LEU A 58 -12.36 0.28 -5.37
N ILE A 59 -11.58 0.50 -6.44
CA ILE A 59 -11.99 0.19 -7.82
C ILE A 59 -12.21 -1.33 -7.97
N MET A 60 -11.26 -2.15 -7.53
CA MET A 60 -11.36 -3.60 -7.61
C MET A 60 -12.54 -4.15 -6.81
N LEU A 61 -12.79 -3.58 -5.62
CA LEU A 61 -13.89 -4.00 -4.76
C LEU A 61 -15.25 -3.64 -5.36
N THR A 62 -15.33 -2.46 -6.00
CA THR A 62 -16.51 -2.04 -6.77
C THR A 62 -16.76 -2.99 -7.93
N ILE A 63 -15.74 -3.29 -8.74
CA ILE A 63 -15.84 -4.21 -9.88
C ILE A 63 -16.27 -5.61 -9.41
N TYR A 64 -15.66 -6.11 -8.33
CA TYR A 64 -16.04 -7.39 -7.75
C TYR A 64 -17.50 -7.40 -7.31
N SER A 65 -17.97 -6.35 -6.62
CA SER A 65 -19.39 -6.24 -6.24
C SER A 65 -20.31 -6.32 -7.47
N PHE A 66 -20.02 -5.57 -8.54
CA PHE A 66 -20.79 -5.59 -9.78
C PHE A 66 -20.77 -6.92 -10.53
N LEU A 67 -19.73 -7.73 -10.36
CA LEU A 67 -19.61 -9.05 -11.00
C LEU A 67 -20.29 -10.15 -10.18
N THR A 68 -20.54 -9.91 -8.89
CA THR A 68 -21.07 -10.92 -7.96
C THR A 68 -22.53 -10.67 -7.56
N ASP A 69 -23.03 -9.45 -7.74
CA ASP A 69 -24.47 -9.10 -7.83
C ASP A 69 -24.98 -9.26 -9.28
#